data_AF-A0A8W8LTF7-F1
#
_entry.id   AF-A0A8W8LTF7-F1
#
_cell.length_a   1.000
_cell.length_b   1.000
_cell.length_c   1.000
_cell.angle_alpha   90.00
_cell.angle_beta   90.00
_cell.angle_gamma   90.00
#
_symmetry.space_group_name_H-M   'P 1'
#
loop_
_entity.id
_entity.type
_entity.pdbx_description
1 polymer ?
#
loop_
_entity_poly.entity_id
_entity_poly.type
_entity_poly.pdbx_seq_one_letter_code
_entity_poly.pdbx_strand_id
1 'polypeptide(L)' 'WWYNYCTFALPTGQYYHGGPYTPTGGFYDGIYWKDWLGYGYSLKYISMTLSNA' A
#
# COMPACT_ATOMS: atom_id res chain seq x y z
N TRP A 1 9.64 5.26 1.55
CA TRP A 1 9.23 4.67 0.26
C TRP A 1 9.74 5.56 -0.87
N TRP A 2 9.89 5.03 -2.10
CA TRP A 2 10.26 5.85 -3.28
C TRP A 2 9.04 6.65 -3.76
N TYR A 3 8.87 7.84 -3.18
CA TYR A 3 7.78 8.74 -3.49
C TYR A 3 8.03 9.53 -4.79
N ASN A 4 6.97 9.79 -5.54
CA ASN A 4 6.97 10.69 -6.70
C ASN A 4 5.56 11.26 -6.86
N TYR A 5 5.29 12.42 -6.25
CA TYR A 5 3.93 12.96 -6.08
C TYR A 5 2.98 11.91 -5.45
N CYS A 6 3.29 11.55 -4.19
CA CYS A 6 2.75 10.39 -3.47
C CYS A 6 3.25 9.07 -4.08
N THR A 7 2.37 8.08 -4.29
CA THR A 7 2.76 6.76 -4.81
C THR A 7 1.62 6.09 -5.59
N PHE A 8 1.99 5.03 -6.32
CA PHE A 8 1.06 4.04 -6.89
C PHE A 8 1.06 2.73 -6.10
N ALA A 9 2.13 2.43 -5.36
CA ALA A 9 2.19 1.34 -4.40
C ALA A 9 2.79 1.87 -3.11
N LEU A 10 2.31 1.43 -1.95
CA LEU A 10 2.86 1.78 -0.64
C LEU A 10 3.02 0.53 0.24
N PRO A 11 4.00 -0.35 -0.05
CA PRO A 11 4.27 -1.53 0.78
C PRO A 11 4.62 -1.23 2.24
N THR A 12 5.10 0.00 2.51
CA THR A 12 5.45 0.46 3.87
C THR A 12 4.33 1.26 4.54
N GLY A 13 3.09 1.14 4.07
CA GLY A 13 1.93 1.85 4.59
C GLY A 13 1.44 1.32 5.94
N GLN A 14 0.42 1.96 6.50
CA GLN A 14 -0.27 1.50 7.70
C GLN A 14 -1.02 0.21 7.40
N TYR A 15 -0.90 -0.78 8.28
CA TYR A 15 -1.65 -2.01 8.10
C TYR A 15 -3.08 -1.84 8.63
N TYR A 16 -4.04 -1.77 7.71
CA TYR A 16 -5.46 -1.85 8.04
C TYR A 16 -5.94 -3.29 7.87
N HIS A 17 -6.55 -3.85 8.91
CA HIS A 17 -7.08 -5.20 8.90
C HIS A 17 -8.34 -5.29 8.04
N GLY A 18 -8.48 -6.41 7.30
CA GLY A 18 -9.70 -6.73 6.57
C GLY A 18 -9.75 -6.26 5.12
N GLY A 19 -8.73 -5.55 4.62
CA GLY A 19 -8.66 -5.11 3.23
C GLY A 19 -9.20 -3.69 3.07
N PRO A 20 -10.47 -3.49 2.70
CA PRO A 20 -11.05 -2.16 2.56
C PRO A 20 -10.90 -1.35 3.85
N TYR A 21 -10.45 -0.10 3.72
CA TYR A 21 -10.23 0.77 4.87
C TYR A 21 -10.57 2.22 4.55
N THR A 22 -10.84 2.98 5.62
CA THR A 22 -10.99 4.43 5.57
C THR A 22 -9.77 5.03 6.25
N PRO A 23 -8.95 5.84 5.55
CA PRO A 23 -7.80 6.49 6.16
C PRO A 23 -8.25 7.44 7.28
N THR A 24 -7.42 7.57 8.30
CA THR A 24 -7.67 8.55 9.39
C THR A 24 -7.36 9.98 8.96
N GLY A 25 -6.45 10.14 7.99
CA GLY A 25 -6.13 11.42 7.36
C GLY A 25 -6.88 11.65 6.04
N GLY A 26 -6.59 12.77 5.38
CA GLY A 26 -7.19 13.11 4.07
C GLY A 26 -6.63 12.35 2.87
N PHE A 27 -5.67 11.44 3.08
CA PHE A 27 -5.01 10.68 2.02
C PHE A 27 -4.94 9.20 2.38
N TYR A 28 -4.98 8.35 1.37
CA TYR A 28 -4.80 6.91 1.52
C TYR A 28 -3.38 6.58 2.02
N ASP A 29 -3.30 5.94 3.17
CA ASP A 29 -2.07 5.67 3.91
C ASP A 29 -1.83 4.19 4.23
N GLY A 30 -2.68 3.29 3.71
CA GLY A 30 -2.62 1.85 3.94
C GLY A 30 -1.55 1.13 3.11
N ILE A 31 -1.41 -0.18 3.32
CA ILE A 31 -0.53 -1.00 2.48
C ILE A 31 -1.23 -1.29 1.15
N TYR A 32 -1.10 -0.43 0.14
CA TYR A 32 -1.86 -0.59 -1.12
C TYR A 32 -0.99 -0.85 -2.35
N TRP A 33 -1.62 -1.40 -3.39
CA TRP A 33 -1.14 -1.44 -4.77
C TRP A 33 -2.25 -0.95 -5.70
N LYS A 34 -2.16 0.31 -6.14
CA LYS A 34 -3.24 1.03 -6.83
C LYS A 34 -3.75 0.28 -8.06
N ASP A 35 -2.83 -0.20 -8.89
CA ASP A 35 -3.17 -0.84 -10.16
C ASP A 35 -3.81 -2.22 -9.97
N TRP A 36 -3.89 -2.73 -8.75
CA TRP A 36 -4.54 -4.00 -8.43
C TRP A 36 -5.86 -3.82 -7.68
N LEU A 37 -5.83 -3.32 -6.44
CA LEU A 37 -7.03 -3.20 -5.58
C LEU A 37 -7.39 -1.74 -5.25
N GLY A 38 -6.76 -0.78 -5.91
CA GLY A 38 -6.97 0.64 -5.67
C GLY A 38 -6.32 1.13 -4.37
N TYR A 39 -6.51 2.43 -4.10
CA TYR A 39 -5.93 3.07 -2.93
C TYR A 39 -6.64 2.72 -1.61
N GLY A 40 -7.94 2.40 -1.66
CA GLY A 40 -8.77 2.13 -0.47
C GLY A 40 -8.69 0.70 0.06
N TYR A 41 -7.68 -0.07 -0.34
CA TYR A 41 -7.51 -1.47 0.10
C TYR A 41 -6.10 -1.68 0.68
N SER A 42 -6.05 -2.11 1.94
CA SER A 42 -4.81 -2.48 2.62
C SER A 42 -4.55 -3.98 2.51
N LEU A 43 -3.47 -4.35 1.85
CA LEU A 43 -3.03 -5.72 1.68
C LEU A 43 -2.73 -6.37 3.03
N LYS A 44 -3.14 -7.64 3.14
CA LYS A 44 -2.83 -8.48 4.30
C LYS A 44 -1.37 -8.96 4.30
N TYR A 45 -0.83 -9.20 3.11
CA TYR A 45 0.51 -9.72 2.92
C TYR A 45 1.17 -9.01 1.74
N ILE A 46 2.43 -8.66 1.91
CA ILE A 46 3.31 -8.20 0.85
C ILE A 46 4.74 -8.59 1.21
N SER A 47 5.51 -9.04 0.23
CA SER A 47 6.94 -9.30 0.39
C SER A 47 7.68 -8.76 -0.83
N MET A 48 8.89 -8.26 -0.58
CA MET A 48 9.81 -7.84 -1.62
C MET A 48 11.12 -8.57 -1.36
N THR A 49 11.57 -9.36 -2.33
CA THR A 49 12.83 -10.10 -2.26
C THR A 49 13.68 -9.76 -3.47
N LEU A 50 14.98 -9.69 -3.25
CA LEU A 50 15.96 -9.65 -4.32
C LEU A 50 16.60 -11.03 -4.39
N SER A 51 16.78 -11.54 -5.60
CA SER A 51 17.62 -12.69 -5.87
C SER A 51 18.76 -12.25 -6.76
N ASN A 52 19.92 -12.88 -6.60
CA ASN A 52 20.94 -12.81 -7.64
C ASN A 52 20.39 -13.54 -8.87
N ALA A 53 20.63 -12.99 -10.06
CA ALA A 53 20.36 -13.66 -11.33
C ALA A 53 21.44 -14.71 -11.63
#